data_AF-A0A917EMM5-F1
#
_entry.id   AF-A0A917EMM5-F1
#
_cell.length_a   1.000
_cell.length_b   1.000
_cell.length_c   1.000
_cell.angle_alpha   90.00
_cell.angle_beta   90.00
_cell.angle_gamma   90.00
#
_symmetry.space_group_name_H-M   'P 1'
#
loop_
_entity.id
_entity.type
_entity.pdbx_description
1 polymer ?
#
loop_
_entity_poly.entity_id
_entity_poly.type
_entity_poly.pdbx_seq_one_letter_code
_entity_poly.pdbx_strand_id
1 'polypeptide(L)'
;MSTTLNDRNIKKVLSQLGKNAVDAKWWKEYRSNAVASAGVEKALAKLEKLDVPKDGRWKASKENFKNFDKILQAMDELGNALIKARNKCGKAQSHTKQLVEKYSDFARIAHAYITDEGQNHINMKVGNNYHHITGTIRTFMMFTDNAVADFEKQEKELAVFFKGANGAAAKKLLIQIANDVKKANAEYNKHSKKVFEAMKLYEKMKLPSFANAEAIKQQKLAGKAYEAAKRRVKDWSKRITAVEKTLKAAAKKLKEFS
;
A
#
# COMPACT_ATOMS: atom_id res chain seq x y z
N MET A 1 11.53 -50.65 -8.31
CA MET A 1 12.94 -50.33 -8.02
C MET A 1 13.01 -49.37 -6.86
N SER A 2 13.90 -49.70 -5.92
CA SER A 2 14.09 -49.12 -4.60
C SER A 2 14.19 -47.60 -4.64
N THR A 3 13.39 -46.92 -3.83
CA THR A 3 13.74 -45.60 -3.33
C THR A 3 15.04 -45.70 -2.53
N THR A 4 15.84 -44.65 -2.45
CA THR A 4 16.88 -44.59 -1.39
C THR A 4 16.24 -44.59 0.00
N LEU A 5 14.96 -44.18 0.09
CA LEU A 5 14.14 -44.19 1.29
C LEU A 5 13.81 -45.62 1.76
N ASN A 6 14.08 -45.92 3.02
CA ASN A 6 13.81 -47.20 3.69
C ASN A 6 13.65 -47.02 5.22
N ASP A 7 13.35 -48.10 5.95
CA ASP A 7 13.15 -48.06 7.42
C ASP A 7 14.34 -47.47 8.19
N ARG A 8 15.57 -47.67 7.69
CA ARG A 8 16.80 -47.24 8.38
C ARG A 8 17.02 -45.73 8.26
N ASN A 9 16.56 -45.09 7.19
CA ASN A 9 16.84 -43.67 6.93
C ASN A 9 15.62 -42.76 6.93
N ILE A 10 14.39 -43.27 6.91
CA ILE A 10 13.18 -42.45 6.77
C ILE A 10 13.09 -41.33 7.82
N LYS A 11 13.36 -41.62 9.10
CA LYS A 11 13.33 -40.61 10.16
C LYS A 11 14.33 -39.47 9.89
N LYS A 12 15.55 -39.82 9.47
CA LYS A 12 16.61 -38.84 9.12
C LYS A 12 16.18 -38.00 7.93
N VAL A 13 15.70 -38.63 6.86
CA VAL A 13 15.24 -37.93 5.64
C VAL A 13 14.08 -36.99 5.97
N LEU A 14 13.07 -37.44 6.71
CA LEU A 14 11.94 -36.59 7.12
C LEU A 14 12.40 -35.39 7.96
N SER A 15 13.40 -35.55 8.83
CA SER A 15 13.96 -34.42 9.61
C SER A 15 14.69 -33.38 8.75
N GLN A 16 15.20 -33.78 7.59
CA GLN A 16 15.89 -32.89 6.65
C GLN A 16 14.94 -32.13 5.73
N LEU A 17 13.65 -32.51 5.69
CA LEU A 17 12.65 -31.87 4.85
C LEU A 17 12.64 -30.35 5.07
N GLY A 18 12.63 -29.88 6.31
CA GLY A 18 12.63 -28.46 6.62
C GLY A 18 13.81 -27.65 6.07
N LYS A 19 14.86 -28.29 5.53
CA LYS A 19 16.00 -27.62 4.88
C LYS A 19 16.04 -27.82 3.36
N ASN A 20 15.25 -28.76 2.83
CA ASN A 20 15.31 -29.20 1.43
C ASN A 20 13.93 -29.31 0.77
N ALA A 21 12.88 -28.77 1.40
CA ALA A 21 11.51 -28.95 0.96
C ALA A 21 11.14 -28.17 -0.32
N VAL A 22 12.01 -27.32 -0.84
CA VAL A 22 11.87 -26.74 -2.19
C VAL A 22 12.90 -27.33 -3.16
N ASP A 23 13.77 -28.24 -2.71
CA ASP A 23 14.82 -28.84 -3.52
C ASP A 23 14.27 -29.97 -4.42
N ALA A 24 14.15 -29.71 -5.72
CA ALA A 24 13.60 -30.67 -6.68
C ALA A 24 14.46 -31.93 -6.82
N LYS A 25 15.78 -31.78 -6.65
CA LYS A 25 16.74 -32.90 -6.71
C LYS A 25 16.60 -33.79 -5.47
N TRP A 26 16.43 -33.19 -4.29
CA TRP A 26 16.18 -33.91 -3.05
C TRP A 26 14.89 -34.74 -3.11
N TRP A 27 13.80 -34.16 -3.63
CA TRP A 27 12.56 -34.89 -3.87
C TRP A 27 12.77 -36.09 -4.80
N LYS A 28 13.50 -35.90 -5.90
CA LYS A 28 13.80 -36.96 -6.88
C LYS A 28 14.61 -38.12 -6.29
N GLU A 29 15.52 -37.83 -5.38
CA GLU A 29 16.38 -38.82 -4.72
C GLU A 29 15.57 -39.79 -3.86
N TYR A 30 14.62 -39.27 -3.06
CA TYR A 30 13.92 -40.07 -2.04
C TYR A 30 12.54 -40.57 -2.47
N ARG A 31 11.94 -40.02 -3.53
CA ARG A 31 10.62 -40.45 -4.02
C ARG A 31 10.66 -41.81 -4.71
N SER A 32 9.54 -42.52 -4.69
CA SER A 32 9.33 -43.69 -5.55
C SER A 32 9.17 -43.30 -7.02
N ASN A 33 9.61 -44.19 -7.92
CA ASN A 33 9.31 -44.07 -9.35
C ASN A 33 7.79 -44.10 -9.63
N ALA A 34 7.00 -44.74 -8.77
CA ALA A 34 5.54 -44.75 -8.87
C ALA A 34 4.93 -43.34 -8.83
N VAL A 35 5.58 -42.38 -8.15
CA VAL A 35 5.10 -41.00 -8.02
C VAL A 35 5.81 -40.01 -8.94
N ALA A 36 6.71 -40.48 -9.83
CA ALA A 36 7.50 -39.63 -10.73
C ALA A 36 6.63 -38.71 -11.59
N SER A 37 5.53 -39.25 -12.12
CA SER A 37 4.58 -38.55 -13.00
C SER A 37 3.52 -37.75 -12.24
N ALA A 38 3.67 -37.52 -10.94
CA ALA A 38 2.72 -36.73 -10.15
C ALA A 38 2.88 -35.21 -10.33
N GLY A 39 4.01 -34.75 -10.90
CA GLY A 39 4.28 -33.34 -11.18
C GLY A 39 4.97 -32.57 -10.05
N VAL A 40 5.29 -33.23 -8.92
CA VAL A 40 5.91 -32.59 -7.74
C VAL A 40 7.28 -31.98 -8.11
N GLU A 41 8.13 -32.73 -8.82
CA GLU A 41 9.45 -32.27 -9.28
C GLU A 41 9.35 -30.99 -10.13
N LYS A 42 8.32 -30.88 -10.98
CA LYS A 42 8.07 -29.71 -11.82
C LYS A 42 7.64 -28.49 -11.01
N ALA A 43 6.76 -28.69 -10.02
CA ALA A 43 6.31 -27.61 -9.13
C ALA A 43 7.47 -27.09 -8.25
N LEU A 44 8.29 -27.98 -7.71
CA LEU A 44 9.49 -27.62 -6.93
C LEU A 44 10.49 -26.83 -7.79
N ALA A 45 10.80 -27.31 -8.99
CA ALA A 45 11.69 -26.60 -9.91
C ALA A 45 11.15 -25.22 -10.32
N LYS A 46 9.82 -25.04 -10.34
CA LYS A 46 9.19 -23.72 -10.56
C LYS A 46 9.41 -22.81 -9.36
N LEU A 47 9.24 -23.30 -8.13
CA LEU A 47 9.49 -22.55 -6.90
C LEU A 47 10.98 -22.14 -6.77
N GLU A 48 11.92 -23.03 -7.10
CA GLU A 48 13.35 -22.72 -7.14
C GLU A 48 13.67 -21.57 -8.11
N LYS A 49 13.10 -21.60 -9.32
CA LYS A 49 13.24 -20.53 -10.33
C LYS A 49 12.63 -19.20 -9.91
N LEU A 50 11.72 -19.21 -8.93
CA LEU A 50 11.08 -18.02 -8.36
C LEU A 50 11.81 -17.55 -7.09
N ASP A 51 13.02 -18.06 -6.83
CA ASP A 51 13.86 -17.74 -5.68
C ASP A 51 13.18 -18.02 -4.33
N VAL A 52 12.32 -19.04 -4.28
CA VAL A 52 11.78 -19.54 -3.01
C VAL A 52 12.90 -20.33 -2.30
N PRO A 53 13.28 -19.97 -1.06
CA PRO A 53 14.33 -20.66 -0.33
C PRO A 53 14.03 -22.15 -0.13
N LYS A 54 15.08 -22.97 -0.01
CA LYS A 54 14.95 -24.44 0.14
C LYS A 54 14.13 -24.87 1.36
N ASP A 55 14.08 -24.05 2.40
CA ASP A 55 13.28 -24.28 3.61
C ASP A 55 11.84 -23.76 3.50
N GLY A 56 11.45 -23.19 2.35
CA GLY A 56 10.14 -22.59 2.08
C GLY A 56 9.85 -21.31 2.84
N ARG A 57 10.79 -20.77 3.61
CA ARG A 57 10.61 -19.55 4.40
C ARG A 57 10.87 -18.30 3.55
N TRP A 58 10.08 -18.15 2.50
CA TRP A 58 10.16 -16.97 1.64
C TRP A 58 9.73 -15.71 2.39
N LYS A 59 10.53 -14.64 2.26
CA LYS A 59 10.22 -13.33 2.83
C LYS A 59 10.03 -12.31 1.72
N ALA A 60 9.03 -11.46 1.86
CA ALA A 60 8.76 -10.45 0.86
C ALA A 60 9.83 -9.35 0.83
N SER A 61 10.33 -9.06 -0.36
CA SER A 61 11.20 -7.92 -0.70
C SER A 61 10.64 -7.22 -1.93
N LYS A 62 11.12 -6.01 -2.24
CA LYS A 62 10.62 -5.24 -3.38
C LYS A 62 10.83 -5.97 -4.72
N GLU A 63 11.90 -6.74 -4.82
CA GLU A 63 12.32 -7.45 -6.02
C GLU A 63 11.57 -8.76 -6.21
N ASN A 64 11.48 -9.59 -5.16
CA ASN A 64 10.82 -10.90 -5.25
C ASN A 64 9.29 -10.82 -5.20
N PHE A 65 8.71 -9.76 -4.63
CA PHE A 65 7.26 -9.59 -4.53
C PHE A 65 6.60 -9.43 -5.91
N LYS A 66 7.37 -9.02 -6.94
CA LYS A 66 6.90 -8.99 -8.35
C LYS A 66 6.41 -10.36 -8.84
N ASN A 67 6.95 -11.43 -8.26
CA ASN A 67 6.64 -12.81 -8.62
C ASN A 67 5.68 -13.48 -7.61
N PHE A 68 5.12 -12.73 -6.65
CA PHE A 68 4.32 -13.28 -5.56
C PHE A 68 3.15 -14.15 -6.05
N ASP A 69 2.35 -13.67 -7.01
CA ASP A 69 1.24 -14.44 -7.57
C ASP A 69 1.70 -15.75 -8.22
N LYS A 70 2.87 -15.72 -8.88
CA LYS A 70 3.46 -16.92 -9.50
C LYS A 70 3.97 -17.91 -8.46
N ILE A 71 4.45 -17.41 -7.32
CA ILE A 71 4.89 -18.22 -6.18
C ILE A 71 3.68 -18.92 -5.56
N LEU A 72 2.58 -18.19 -5.28
CA LEU A 72 1.34 -18.79 -4.77
C LEU A 72 0.80 -19.85 -5.73
N GLN A 73 0.73 -19.54 -7.02
CA GLN A 73 0.31 -20.51 -8.03
C GLN A 73 1.21 -21.76 -8.06
N ALA A 74 2.54 -21.60 -7.92
CA ALA A 74 3.46 -22.73 -7.88
C ALA A 74 3.29 -23.58 -6.60
N MET A 75 2.92 -22.96 -5.48
CA MET A 75 2.57 -23.67 -4.25
C MET A 75 1.24 -24.45 -4.37
N ASP A 76 0.24 -23.88 -5.05
CA ASP A 76 -1.00 -24.60 -5.37
C ASP A 76 -0.75 -25.79 -6.31
N GLU A 77 0.09 -25.61 -7.33
CA GLU A 77 0.55 -26.68 -8.20
C GLU A 77 1.26 -27.79 -7.40
N LEU A 78 2.11 -27.42 -6.43
CA LEU A 78 2.78 -28.35 -5.54
C LEU A 78 1.78 -29.14 -4.68
N GLY A 79 0.82 -28.47 -4.04
CA GLY A 79 -0.21 -29.11 -3.22
C GLY A 79 -1.02 -30.13 -4.03
N ASN A 80 -1.46 -29.76 -5.23
CA ASN A 80 -2.17 -30.65 -6.14
C ASN A 80 -1.30 -31.84 -6.60
N ALA A 81 -0.03 -31.61 -6.88
CA ALA A 81 0.91 -32.65 -7.27
C ALA A 81 1.17 -33.65 -6.12
N LEU A 82 1.21 -33.17 -4.87
CA LEU A 82 1.38 -34.02 -3.68
C LEU A 82 0.14 -34.89 -3.42
N ILE A 83 -1.08 -34.38 -3.64
CA ILE A 83 -2.30 -35.18 -3.59
C ILE A 83 -2.23 -36.32 -4.63
N LYS A 84 -1.84 -36.00 -5.87
CA LYS A 84 -1.65 -37.01 -6.93
C LYS A 84 -0.57 -38.03 -6.57
N ALA A 85 0.54 -37.60 -5.98
CA ALA A 85 1.62 -38.49 -5.53
C ALA A 85 1.13 -39.43 -4.43
N ARG A 86 0.34 -38.94 -3.47
CA ARG A 86 -0.24 -39.74 -2.39
C ARG A 86 -1.13 -40.85 -2.92
N ASN A 87 -1.99 -40.53 -3.90
CA ASN A 87 -2.92 -41.50 -4.50
C ASN A 87 -2.20 -42.59 -5.32
N LYS A 88 -0.98 -42.31 -5.81
CA LYS A 88 -0.14 -43.28 -6.52
C LYS A 88 0.70 -44.17 -5.58
N CYS A 89 0.71 -43.91 -4.27
CA CYS A 89 1.43 -44.73 -3.30
C CYS A 89 0.60 -45.97 -2.93
N GLY A 90 1.02 -47.15 -3.39
CA GLY A 90 0.47 -48.44 -2.96
C GLY A 90 1.07 -48.92 -1.63
N LYS A 91 0.66 -50.13 -1.20
CA LYS A 91 1.14 -50.75 0.06
C LYS A 91 2.68 -50.92 0.09
N ALA A 92 3.30 -51.20 -1.05
CA ALA A 92 4.75 -51.36 -1.19
C ALA A 92 5.53 -50.02 -1.19
N GLN A 93 4.84 -48.88 -1.13
CA GLN A 93 5.45 -47.53 -1.09
C GLN A 93 5.13 -46.81 0.23
N SER A 94 5.03 -47.55 1.34
CA SER A 94 4.71 -47.00 2.67
C SER A 94 5.63 -45.86 3.09
N HIS A 95 6.94 -45.96 2.83
CA HIS A 95 7.91 -44.90 3.13
C HIS A 95 7.71 -43.65 2.27
N THR A 96 7.48 -43.82 0.96
CA THR A 96 7.17 -42.68 0.08
C THR A 96 5.86 -42.02 0.47
N LYS A 97 4.86 -42.79 0.92
CA LYS A 97 3.60 -42.23 1.42
C LYS A 97 3.83 -41.33 2.63
N GLN A 98 4.64 -41.76 3.60
CA GLN A 98 5.03 -40.94 4.75
C GLN A 98 5.77 -39.66 4.33
N LEU A 99 6.68 -39.77 3.35
CA LEU A 99 7.37 -38.60 2.78
C LEU A 99 6.38 -37.61 2.16
N VAL A 100 5.45 -38.08 1.33
CA VAL A 100 4.41 -37.25 0.69
C VAL A 100 3.50 -36.59 1.71
N GLU A 101 3.11 -37.30 2.77
CA GLU A 101 2.27 -36.76 3.84
C GLU A 101 2.99 -35.64 4.58
N LYS A 102 4.26 -35.83 4.94
CA LYS A 102 5.07 -34.75 5.53
C LYS A 102 5.33 -33.59 4.59
N TYR A 103 5.50 -33.86 3.31
CA TYR A 103 5.60 -32.81 2.30
C TYR A 103 4.31 -32.01 2.16
N SER A 104 3.16 -32.67 2.24
CA SER A 104 1.84 -32.02 2.20
C SER A 104 1.65 -31.09 3.39
N ASP A 105 2.02 -31.54 4.60
CA ASP A 105 2.00 -30.72 5.81
C ASP A 105 2.89 -29.48 5.65
N PHE A 106 4.12 -29.68 5.16
CA PHE A 106 5.05 -28.60 4.89
C PHE A 106 4.48 -27.62 3.86
N ALA A 107 4.02 -28.10 2.70
CA ALA A 107 3.54 -27.27 1.61
C ALA A 107 2.36 -26.40 2.07
N ARG A 108 1.45 -26.96 2.88
CA ARG A 108 0.34 -26.22 3.49
C ARG A 108 0.83 -25.11 4.42
N ILE A 109 1.78 -25.41 5.31
CA ILE A 109 2.34 -24.42 6.26
C ILE A 109 3.10 -23.32 5.51
N ALA A 110 3.96 -23.71 4.57
CA ALA A 110 4.72 -22.77 3.76
C ALA A 110 3.80 -21.90 2.90
N HIS A 111 2.73 -22.45 2.32
CA HIS A 111 1.76 -21.68 1.55
C HIS A 111 1.08 -20.61 2.41
N ALA A 112 0.63 -20.98 3.62
CA ALA A 112 0.02 -20.03 4.56
C ALA A 112 1.01 -18.94 4.97
N TYR A 113 2.24 -19.32 5.34
CA TYR A 113 3.31 -18.39 5.69
C TYR A 113 3.63 -17.40 4.55
N ILE A 114 3.78 -17.90 3.31
CA ILE A 114 4.04 -17.06 2.14
C ILE A 114 2.89 -16.09 1.91
N THR A 115 1.65 -16.58 2.04
CA THR A 115 0.45 -15.76 1.91
C THR A 115 0.46 -14.61 2.93
N ASP A 116 0.75 -14.92 4.19
CA ASP A 116 0.82 -13.94 5.27
C ASP A 116 1.96 -12.92 5.07
N GLU A 117 3.15 -13.37 4.68
CA GLU A 117 4.29 -12.50 4.36
C GLU A 117 3.98 -11.55 3.21
N GLY A 118 3.33 -12.04 2.14
CA GLY A 118 2.91 -11.21 1.03
C GLY A 118 1.84 -10.20 1.44
N GLN A 119 0.89 -10.61 2.27
CA GLN A 119 -0.12 -9.73 2.83
C GLN A 119 0.50 -8.61 3.67
N ASN A 120 1.45 -8.96 4.54
CA ASN A 120 2.16 -8.01 5.39
C ASN A 120 2.93 -6.98 4.55
N HIS A 121 3.60 -7.41 3.48
CA HIS A 121 4.30 -6.51 2.58
C HIS A 121 3.35 -5.51 1.90
N ILE A 122 2.17 -5.97 1.44
CA ILE A 122 1.12 -5.08 0.92
C ILE A 122 0.72 -4.08 1.98
N ASN A 123 0.39 -4.54 3.18
CA ASN A 123 -0.13 -3.68 4.24
C ASN A 123 0.85 -2.57 4.58
N MET A 124 2.15 -2.90 4.68
CA MET A 124 3.18 -1.91 4.93
C MET A 124 3.27 -0.90 3.78
N LYS A 125 3.36 -1.36 2.53
CA LYS A 125 3.57 -0.47 1.38
C LYS A 125 2.36 0.41 1.09
N VAL A 126 1.18 -0.19 1.08
CA VAL A 126 -0.09 0.46 0.78
C VAL A 126 -0.54 1.33 1.95
N GLY A 127 -0.45 0.79 3.18
CA GLY A 127 -0.78 1.52 4.40
C GLY A 127 0.07 2.77 4.58
N ASN A 128 1.40 2.67 4.40
CA ASN A 128 2.29 3.83 4.51
C ASN A 128 1.96 4.92 3.48
N ASN A 129 1.64 4.53 2.24
CA ASN A 129 1.28 5.48 1.19
C ASN A 129 -0.07 6.16 1.50
N TYR A 130 -1.11 5.41 1.88
CA TYR A 130 -2.40 6.00 2.24
C TYR A 130 -2.32 6.86 3.50
N HIS A 131 -1.51 6.47 4.48
CA HIS A 131 -1.24 7.28 5.66
C HIS A 131 -0.56 8.60 5.29
N HIS A 132 0.46 8.55 4.43
CA HIS A 132 1.15 9.74 3.92
C HIS A 132 0.22 10.68 3.14
N ILE A 133 -0.62 10.13 2.26
CA ILE A 133 -1.62 10.90 1.51
C ILE A 133 -2.60 11.59 2.47
N THR A 134 -3.16 10.82 3.42
CA THR A 134 -4.14 11.33 4.38
C THR A 134 -3.53 12.41 5.28
N GLY A 135 -2.31 12.19 5.78
CA GLY A 135 -1.59 13.17 6.59
C GLY A 135 -1.29 14.46 5.83
N THR A 136 -0.81 14.36 4.60
CA THR A 136 -0.52 15.52 3.74
C THR A 136 -1.78 16.35 3.47
N ILE A 137 -2.89 15.69 3.14
CA ILE A 137 -4.16 16.37 2.89
C ILE A 137 -4.70 17.01 4.17
N ARG A 138 -4.64 16.32 5.32
CA ARG A 138 -5.13 16.87 6.59
C ARG A 138 -4.36 18.13 6.98
N THR A 139 -3.03 18.13 6.86
CA THR A 139 -2.22 19.33 7.14
C THR A 139 -2.59 20.49 6.23
N PHE A 140 -2.82 20.22 4.94
CA PHE A 140 -3.30 21.23 4.00
C PHE A 140 -4.68 21.78 4.38
N MET A 141 -5.61 20.91 4.77
CA MET A 141 -6.95 21.33 5.20
C MET A 141 -6.87 22.26 6.41
N MET A 142 -6.11 21.88 7.45
CA MET A 142 -5.92 22.71 8.64
C MET A 142 -5.33 24.09 8.31
N PHE A 143 -4.33 24.13 7.43
CA PHE A 143 -3.77 25.39 6.94
C PHE A 143 -4.84 26.26 6.27
N THR A 144 -5.62 25.68 5.33
CA THR A 144 -6.65 26.44 4.62
C THR A 144 -7.79 26.89 5.54
N ASP A 145 -8.16 26.11 6.55
CA ASP A 145 -9.18 26.47 7.54
C ASP A 145 -8.75 27.70 8.36
N ASN A 146 -7.51 27.70 8.85
CA ASN A 146 -6.96 28.81 9.62
C ASN A 146 -6.90 30.09 8.77
N ALA A 147 -6.38 30.00 7.54
CA ALA A 147 -6.28 31.17 6.68
C ALA A 147 -7.66 31.74 6.28
N VAL A 148 -8.67 30.89 6.09
CA VAL A 148 -10.05 31.35 5.83
C VAL A 148 -10.62 32.08 7.05
N ALA A 149 -10.42 31.55 8.26
CA ALA A 149 -10.87 32.21 9.48
C ALA A 149 -10.21 33.58 9.68
N ASP A 150 -8.91 33.69 9.39
CA ASP A 150 -8.18 34.95 9.46
C ASP A 150 -8.72 35.98 8.45
N PHE A 151 -8.99 35.56 7.21
CA PHE A 151 -9.60 36.44 6.20
C PHE A 151 -11.00 36.90 6.61
N GLU A 152 -11.83 36.01 7.15
CA GLU A 152 -13.19 36.37 7.62
C GLU A 152 -13.16 37.38 8.76
N LYS A 153 -12.17 37.27 9.65
CA LYS A 153 -11.95 38.25 10.72
C LYS A 153 -11.54 39.60 10.14
N GLN A 154 -10.57 39.61 9.23
CA GLN A 154 -10.06 40.82 8.57
C GLN A 154 -11.14 41.54 7.74
N GLU A 155 -12.00 40.79 7.02
CA GLU A 155 -13.13 41.36 6.27
C GLU A 155 -14.13 42.07 7.19
N LYS A 156 -14.42 41.49 8.37
CA LYS A 156 -15.31 42.10 9.37
C LYS A 156 -14.70 43.37 9.96
N GLU A 157 -13.42 43.36 10.30
CA GLU A 157 -12.71 44.54 10.80
C GLU A 157 -12.74 45.69 9.77
N LEU A 158 -12.45 45.38 8.51
CA LEU A 158 -12.48 46.35 7.42
C LEU A 158 -13.88 47.00 7.27
N ALA A 159 -14.95 46.20 7.37
CA ALA A 159 -16.32 46.69 7.27
C ALA A 159 -16.70 47.66 8.40
N VAL A 160 -16.15 47.48 9.61
CA VAL A 160 -16.34 48.41 10.74
C VAL A 160 -15.61 49.72 10.48
N PHE A 161 -14.38 49.68 9.98
CA PHE A 161 -13.58 50.89 9.70
C PHE A 161 -14.22 51.81 8.66
N PHE A 162 -14.82 51.24 7.60
CA PHE A 162 -15.52 52.03 6.59
C PHE A 162 -16.80 52.72 7.11
N LYS A 163 -17.35 52.29 8.25
CA LYS A 163 -18.48 52.97 8.91
C LYS A 163 -18.04 54.14 9.80
N GLY A 164 -16.78 54.17 10.23
CA GLY A 164 -16.27 55.11 11.25
C GLY A 164 -15.45 56.30 10.74
N ALA A 165 -15.34 56.50 9.42
CA ALA A 165 -14.69 57.67 8.79
C ALA A 165 -13.23 57.98 9.23
N ASN A 166 -12.35 56.96 9.35
CA ASN A 166 -10.90 57.19 9.52
C ASN A 166 -10.10 56.59 8.35
N GLY A 167 -9.91 57.39 7.30
CA GLY A 167 -9.27 56.95 6.05
C GLY A 167 -7.81 56.49 6.20
N ALA A 168 -7.04 57.08 7.12
CA ALA A 168 -5.64 56.70 7.35
C ALA A 168 -5.53 55.31 7.99
N ALA A 169 -6.36 55.03 9.00
CA ALA A 169 -6.42 53.70 9.63
C ALA A 169 -6.92 52.63 8.65
N ALA A 170 -7.94 52.94 7.86
CA ALA A 170 -8.46 52.04 6.82
C ALA A 170 -7.41 51.71 5.75
N LYS A 171 -6.60 52.70 5.32
CA LYS A 171 -5.50 52.49 4.37
C LYS A 171 -4.42 51.57 4.93
N LYS A 172 -4.02 51.75 6.19
CA LYS A 172 -3.02 50.88 6.86
C LYS A 172 -3.53 49.44 6.97
N LEU A 173 -4.79 49.26 7.36
CA LEU A 173 -5.42 47.94 7.46
C LEU A 173 -5.51 47.24 6.09
N LEU A 174 -5.87 47.96 5.02
CA LEU A 174 -5.91 47.36 3.67
C LEU A 174 -4.55 46.87 3.19
N ILE A 175 -3.48 47.62 3.45
CA ILE A 175 -2.12 47.21 3.10
C ILE A 175 -1.76 45.92 3.86
N GLN A 176 -2.10 45.86 5.16
CA GLN A 176 -1.88 44.67 5.97
C GLN A 176 -2.62 43.45 5.40
N ILE A 177 -3.92 43.58 5.14
CA ILE A 177 -4.74 42.49 4.58
C ILE A 177 -4.19 42.05 3.21
N ALA A 178 -3.79 42.98 2.34
CA ALA A 178 -3.21 42.64 1.06
C ALA A 178 -1.89 41.84 1.19
N ASN A 179 -1.05 42.18 2.17
CA ASN A 179 0.18 41.44 2.46
C ASN A 179 -0.13 40.03 3.01
N ASP A 180 -1.10 39.92 3.92
CA ASP A 180 -1.51 38.66 4.51
C ASP A 180 -2.11 37.71 3.46
N VAL A 181 -2.96 38.23 2.57
CA VAL A 181 -3.50 37.47 1.42
C VAL A 181 -2.37 36.98 0.52
N LYS A 182 -1.39 37.83 0.20
CA LYS A 182 -0.23 37.44 -0.61
C LYS A 182 0.59 36.33 0.05
N LYS A 183 0.84 36.43 1.35
CA LYS A 183 1.57 35.43 2.14
C LYS A 183 0.81 34.10 2.19
N ALA A 184 -0.46 34.12 2.54
CA ALA A 184 -1.32 32.94 2.59
C ALA A 184 -1.44 32.28 1.21
N ASN A 185 -1.52 33.04 0.11
CA ASN A 185 -1.54 32.46 -1.23
C ASN A 185 -0.19 31.81 -1.63
N ALA A 186 0.93 32.38 -1.20
CA ALA A 186 2.25 31.78 -1.40
C ALA A 186 2.39 30.45 -0.62
N GLU A 187 1.95 30.42 0.64
CA GLU A 187 1.94 29.20 1.45
C GLU A 187 0.97 28.15 0.87
N TYR A 188 -0.23 28.58 0.44
CA TYR A 188 -1.17 27.72 -0.27
C TYR A 188 -0.52 27.06 -1.49
N ASN A 189 0.15 27.82 -2.35
CA ASN A 189 0.81 27.28 -3.55
C ASN A 189 1.90 26.27 -3.21
N LYS A 190 2.64 26.48 -2.11
CA LYS A 190 3.64 25.53 -1.62
C LYS A 190 3.00 24.22 -1.15
N HIS A 191 1.91 24.30 -0.39
CA HIS A 191 1.23 23.13 0.14
C HIS A 191 0.38 22.40 -0.92
N SER A 192 -0.25 23.12 -1.83
CA SER A 192 -1.09 22.55 -2.90
C SER A 192 -0.27 21.69 -3.85
N LYS A 193 0.99 22.04 -4.14
CA LYS A 193 1.89 21.18 -4.92
C LYS A 193 2.04 19.79 -4.30
N LYS A 194 2.29 19.71 -2.99
CA LYS A 194 2.40 18.43 -2.26
C LYS A 194 1.08 17.66 -2.25
N VAL A 195 -0.05 18.37 -2.15
CA VAL A 195 -1.39 17.76 -2.23
C VAL A 195 -1.63 17.19 -3.63
N PHE A 196 -1.29 17.91 -4.70
CA PHE A 196 -1.43 17.40 -6.07
C PHE A 196 -0.55 16.17 -6.32
N GLU A 197 0.66 16.14 -5.76
CA GLU A 197 1.54 14.96 -5.81
C GLU A 197 0.92 13.76 -5.06
N ALA A 198 0.38 13.99 -3.86
CA ALA A 198 -0.34 12.97 -3.09
C ALA A 198 -1.61 12.47 -3.80
N MET A 199 -2.36 13.36 -4.44
CA MET A 199 -3.55 13.02 -5.23
C MET A 199 -3.19 12.19 -6.47
N LYS A 200 -2.14 12.56 -7.20
CA LYS A 200 -1.62 11.75 -8.33
C LYS A 200 -1.14 10.38 -7.87
N LEU A 201 -0.52 10.29 -6.68
CA LEU A 201 -0.13 9.02 -6.10
C LEU A 201 -1.36 8.15 -5.82
N TYR A 202 -2.41 8.72 -5.21
CA TYR A 202 -3.68 8.03 -4.95
C TYR A 202 -4.30 7.47 -6.25
N GLU A 203 -4.36 8.26 -7.31
CA GLU A 203 -4.91 7.85 -8.63
C GLU A 203 -4.13 6.70 -9.28
N LYS A 204 -2.82 6.64 -9.06
CA LYS A 204 -1.95 5.59 -9.60
C LYS A 204 -1.99 4.30 -8.79
N MET A 205 -2.47 4.34 -7.55
CA MET A 205 -2.50 3.18 -6.67
C MET A 205 -3.67 2.26 -7.03
N LYS A 206 -3.34 1.08 -7.56
CA LYS A 206 -4.28 -0.05 -7.63
C LYS A 206 -4.04 -0.96 -6.42
N LEU A 207 -5.11 -1.34 -5.74
CA LEU A 207 -5.01 -2.41 -4.75
C LEU A 207 -4.80 -3.75 -5.46
N PRO A 208 -3.88 -4.59 -4.97
CA PRO A 208 -3.80 -5.99 -5.38
C PRO A 208 -5.11 -6.71 -5.05
N SER A 209 -5.42 -7.77 -5.80
CA SER A 209 -6.62 -8.60 -5.61
C SER A 209 -6.67 -9.27 -4.23
N PHE A 210 -5.53 -9.44 -3.57
CA PHE A 210 -5.34 -10.06 -2.26
C PHE A 210 -5.01 -9.02 -1.18
N ALA A 211 -5.57 -7.82 -1.24
CA ALA A 211 -5.43 -6.85 -0.14
C ALA A 211 -6.34 -7.23 1.04
N ASN A 212 -5.86 -7.04 2.29
CA ASN A 212 -6.67 -7.32 3.47
C ASN A 212 -7.60 -6.15 3.86
N ALA A 213 -8.42 -6.39 4.89
CA ALA A 213 -9.40 -5.44 5.39
C ALA A 213 -8.80 -4.09 5.84
N GLU A 214 -7.61 -4.08 6.45
CA GLU A 214 -6.97 -2.84 6.91
C GLU A 214 -6.48 -1.99 5.74
N ALA A 215 -5.85 -2.60 4.73
CA ALA A 215 -5.46 -1.90 3.51
C ALA A 215 -6.67 -1.28 2.79
N ILE A 216 -7.80 -2.00 2.73
CA ILE A 216 -9.07 -1.52 2.18
C ILE A 216 -9.61 -0.34 2.99
N LYS A 217 -9.55 -0.41 4.32
CA LYS A 217 -9.97 0.69 5.20
C LYS A 217 -9.13 1.95 4.99
N GLN A 218 -7.82 1.82 4.90
CA GLN A 218 -6.91 2.94 4.63
C GLN A 218 -7.16 3.57 3.26
N GLN A 219 -7.44 2.75 2.23
CA GLN A 219 -7.84 3.25 0.91
C GLN A 219 -9.11 4.11 1.00
N LYS A 220 -10.15 3.64 1.71
CA LYS A 220 -11.40 4.39 1.88
C LYS A 220 -11.17 5.74 2.56
N LEU A 221 -10.32 5.79 3.58
CA LEU A 221 -9.95 7.05 4.25
C LEU A 221 -9.21 8.00 3.32
N ALA A 222 -8.23 7.49 2.57
CA ALA A 222 -7.50 8.29 1.58
C ALA A 222 -8.42 8.80 0.46
N GLY A 223 -9.40 8.01 0.02
CA GLY A 223 -10.41 8.44 -0.96
C GLY A 223 -11.30 9.57 -0.46
N LYS A 224 -11.75 9.50 0.80
CA LYS A 224 -12.48 10.60 1.43
C LYS A 224 -11.63 11.87 1.53
N ALA A 225 -10.36 11.73 1.93
CA ALA A 225 -9.42 12.84 2.01
C ALA A 225 -9.18 13.46 0.61
N TYR A 226 -9.00 12.63 -0.42
CA TYR A 226 -8.82 13.06 -1.81
C TYR A 226 -10.01 13.89 -2.32
N GLU A 227 -11.24 13.43 -2.10
CA GLU A 227 -12.44 14.18 -2.49
C GLU A 227 -12.58 15.49 -1.70
N ALA A 228 -12.23 15.50 -0.42
CA ALA A 228 -12.19 16.72 0.39
C ALA A 228 -11.14 17.72 -0.14
N ALA A 229 -9.96 17.24 -0.51
CA ALA A 229 -8.88 18.07 -1.07
C ALA A 229 -9.30 18.71 -2.40
N LYS A 230 -9.92 17.94 -3.30
CA LYS A 230 -10.46 18.46 -4.58
C LYS A 230 -11.41 19.64 -4.37
N ARG A 231 -12.37 19.48 -3.46
CA ARG A 231 -13.34 20.54 -3.13
C ARG A 231 -12.62 21.74 -2.55
N ARG A 232 -11.73 21.52 -1.59
CA ARG A 232 -10.98 22.59 -0.93
C ARG A 232 -10.15 23.43 -1.88
N VAL A 233 -9.46 22.80 -2.83
CA VAL A 233 -8.66 23.50 -3.86
C VAL A 233 -9.56 24.40 -4.72
N LYS A 234 -10.74 23.89 -5.11
CA LYS A 234 -11.73 24.66 -5.87
C LYS A 234 -12.28 25.84 -5.06
N ASP A 235 -12.57 25.63 -3.78
CA ASP A 235 -13.14 26.64 -2.91
C ASP A 235 -12.14 27.74 -2.54
N TRP A 236 -10.86 27.39 -2.34
CA TRP A 236 -9.80 28.36 -2.09
C TRP A 236 -9.66 29.37 -3.23
N SER A 237 -9.64 28.88 -4.48
CA SER A 237 -9.55 29.75 -5.67
C SER A 237 -10.70 30.76 -5.74
N LYS A 238 -11.92 30.30 -5.46
CA LYS A 238 -13.10 31.19 -5.38
C LYS A 238 -12.95 32.22 -4.26
N ARG A 239 -12.45 31.81 -3.09
CA ARG A 239 -12.32 32.69 -1.92
C ARG A 239 -11.27 33.77 -2.14
N ILE A 240 -10.10 33.43 -2.65
CA ILE A 240 -9.05 34.41 -2.99
C ILE A 240 -9.58 35.43 -3.99
N THR A 241 -10.28 34.96 -5.04
CA THR A 241 -10.89 35.84 -6.04
C THR A 241 -11.89 36.82 -5.41
N ALA A 242 -12.70 36.34 -4.44
CA ALA A 242 -13.66 37.18 -3.71
C ALA A 242 -12.95 38.22 -2.84
N VAL A 243 -11.93 37.83 -2.06
CA VAL A 243 -11.16 38.74 -1.21
C VAL A 243 -10.44 39.80 -2.04
N GLU A 244 -9.81 39.42 -3.15
CA GLU A 244 -9.17 40.37 -4.07
C GLU A 244 -10.17 41.38 -4.65
N LYS A 245 -11.40 40.95 -4.96
CA LYS A 245 -12.47 41.84 -5.44
C LYS A 245 -12.88 42.82 -4.34
N THR A 246 -13.04 42.36 -3.10
CA THR A 246 -13.34 43.21 -1.94
C THR A 246 -12.24 44.23 -1.70
N LEU A 247 -10.96 43.81 -1.73
CA LEU A 247 -9.81 44.69 -1.59
C LEU A 247 -9.76 45.76 -2.67
N LYS A 248 -10.01 45.40 -3.94
CA LYS A 248 -10.08 46.37 -5.06
C LYS A 248 -11.21 47.38 -4.86
N ALA A 249 -12.39 46.93 -4.43
CA ALA A 249 -13.52 47.82 -4.17
C ALA A 249 -13.24 48.78 -2.99
N ALA A 250 -12.65 48.27 -1.92
CA ALA A 250 -12.25 49.05 -0.75
C ALA A 250 -11.17 50.09 -1.10
N ALA A 251 -10.17 49.71 -1.89
CA ALA A 251 -9.14 50.62 -2.38
C ALA A 251 -9.73 51.72 -3.28
N LYS A 252 -10.72 51.39 -4.12
CA LYS A 252 -11.44 52.39 -4.92
C LYS A 252 -12.18 53.40 -4.04
N LYS A 253 -12.96 52.95 -3.06
CA LYS A 253 -13.67 53.82 -2.12
C LYS A 253 -12.72 54.75 -1.36
N LEU A 254 -11.56 54.25 -0.92
CA LEU A 254 -10.58 55.08 -0.23
C LEU A 254 -10.02 56.22 -1.08
N LYS A 255 -9.91 56.04 -2.40
CA LYS A 255 -9.54 57.14 -3.31
C LYS A 255 -10.62 58.20 -3.43
N GLU A 256 -11.88 57.85 -3.16
CA GLU A 256 -13.00 58.81 -3.14
C GLU A 256 -13.03 59.64 -1.84
N PHE A 257 -12.31 59.19 -0.79
CA PHE A 257 -12.18 59.89 0.50
C PHE A 257 -10.87 60.69 0.64
N SER A 258 -9.93 60.55 -0.28
CA SER A 258 -8.62 61.23 -0.29
C SER A 258 -8.60 62.35 -1.32
#